data_AF-A0A1Q7H7F8-F1
#
_entry.id   AF-A0A1Q7H7F8-F1
#
_cell.length_a   1.000
_cell.length_b   1.000
_cell.length_c   1.000
_cell.angle_alpha   90.00
_cell.angle_beta   90.00
_cell.angle_gamma   90.00
#
_symmetry.space_group_name_H-M   'P 1'
#
loop_
_entity.id
_entity.type
_entity.pdbx_description
1 polymer ?
#
loop_
_entity_poly.entity_id
_entity_poly.type
_entity_poly.pdbx_seq_one_letter_code
_entity_poly.pdbx_strand_id
1 'polypeptide(L)'
;MLIYGTIAAVGFLFLLLMLLVGEIFGGDHELGGHDVSVEHGDADHGGPGIFSTRIMAAFLTAFGVGGVVARYNNLSHPAASGVGVAAGIVLSTIVYQFAKFLYSQQASSDVRMTGLIGRSAEVSVAIPDGGVGQIALTFGGERSEHIARSADGGAVFRGAEVVITGLRGDAVVVAPASKAPKGGAQ
;
A
#
# COMPACT_ATOMS: atom_id res chain seq x y z
N MET A 1 34.14 -2.03 -17.39
CA MET A 1 33.91 -1.88 -15.94
C MET A 1 33.22 -0.55 -15.63
N LEU A 2 33.80 0.60 -16.04
CA LEU A 2 33.20 1.93 -15.81
C LEU A 2 31.75 2.05 -16.29
N ILE A 3 31.43 1.58 -17.51
CA ILE A 3 30.07 1.64 -18.07
C ILE A 3 29.04 0.91 -17.18
N TYR A 4 29.39 -0.27 -16.66
CA TYR A 4 28.49 -1.01 -15.76
C TYR A 4 28.36 -0.31 -14.40
N GLY A 5 29.46 0.27 -13.90
CA GLY A 5 29.44 1.06 -12.67
C GLY A 5 28.58 2.32 -12.78
N THR A 6 28.60 3.02 -13.92
CA THR A 6 27.74 4.19 -14.14
C THR A 6 26.27 3.79 -14.22
N ILE A 7 25.95 2.67 -14.89
CA ILE A 7 24.57 2.15 -14.94
C ILE A 7 24.08 1.77 -13.55
N ALA A 8 24.91 1.09 -12.75
CA ALA A 8 24.60 0.75 -11.37
C ALA A 8 24.32 2.00 -10.53
N ALA A 9 25.21 3.00 -10.61
CA ALA A 9 25.11 4.22 -9.84
C ALA A 9 23.86 5.04 -10.20
N VAL A 10 23.55 5.16 -11.49
CA VAL A 10 22.34 5.87 -11.96
C VAL A 10 21.08 5.15 -11.50
N GLY A 11 21.00 3.82 -11.67
CA GLY A 11 19.88 3.02 -11.21
C GLY A 11 19.67 3.12 -9.69
N PHE A 12 20.77 3.05 -8.93
CA PHE A 12 20.74 3.12 -7.48
C PHE A 12 20.35 4.53 -6.97
N LEU A 13 20.92 5.58 -7.56
CA LEU A 13 20.58 6.96 -7.22
C LEU A 13 19.10 7.23 -7.50
N PHE A 14 18.59 6.74 -8.63
CA PHE A 14 17.18 6.88 -8.97
C PHE A 14 16.27 6.10 -8.01
N LEU A 15 16.67 4.89 -7.58
CA LEU A 15 15.97 4.16 -6.51
C LEU A 15 15.94 4.93 -5.19
N LEU A 16 17.08 5.48 -4.78
CA LEU A 16 17.18 6.28 -3.55
C LEU A 16 16.30 7.53 -3.63
N LEU A 17 16.30 8.22 -4.77
CA LEU A 17 15.44 9.37 -4.99
C LEU A 17 13.96 8.99 -4.87
N MET A 18 13.55 7.88 -5.49
CA MET A 18 12.17 7.38 -5.42
C MET A 18 11.78 6.95 -4.01
N LEU A 19 12.73 6.41 -3.24
CA LEU A 19 12.52 6.05 -1.84
C LEU A 19 12.32 7.30 -0.97
N LEU A 20 13.22 8.28 -1.09
CA LEU A 20 13.16 9.54 -0.34
C LEU A 20 11.90 10.34 -0.68
N VAL A 21 11.53 10.43 -1.95
CA VAL A 21 10.28 11.07 -2.37
C VAL A 21 9.07 10.32 -1.78
N GLY A 22 9.08 8.99 -1.79
CA GLY A 22 8.01 8.21 -1.17
C GLY A 22 7.86 8.48 0.33
N GLU A 23 8.96 8.63 1.06
CA GLU A 23 8.97 8.90 2.50
C GLU A 23 8.54 10.34 2.82
N ILE A 24 9.03 11.33 2.08
CA ILE A 24 8.78 12.76 2.35
C ILE A 24 7.35 13.16 1.98
N PHE A 25 6.78 12.58 0.92
CA PHE A 25 5.47 12.96 0.40
C PHE A 25 4.34 11.98 0.77
N GLY A 26 4.65 10.84 1.39
CA GLY A 26 3.71 9.74 1.61
C GLY A 26 2.95 9.72 2.95
N GLY A 27 3.04 10.77 3.77
CA GLY A 27 2.43 10.78 5.10
C GLY A 27 0.92 11.02 5.14
N ASP A 28 0.38 12.02 4.42
CA ASP A 28 -0.93 12.58 4.82
C ASP A 28 -1.75 13.21 3.68
N HIS A 29 -1.24 13.21 2.44
CA HIS A 29 -1.96 13.79 1.31
C HIS A 29 -1.83 12.88 0.10
N GLU A 30 -2.98 12.46 -0.42
CA GLU A 30 -3.36 11.92 -1.74
C GLU A 30 -2.40 12.16 -2.93
N LEU A 31 -1.12 11.80 -2.78
CA LEU A 31 -0.09 11.74 -3.82
C LEU A 31 0.45 10.29 -3.97
N GLY A 32 -0.30 9.32 -3.44
CA GLY A 32 0.05 7.89 -3.47
C GLY A 32 -0.51 7.11 -4.66
N GLY A 33 -1.23 7.74 -5.58
CA GLY A 33 -1.75 7.13 -6.82
C GLY A 33 -1.06 7.62 -8.11
N HIS A 34 -0.06 8.49 -7.99
CA HIS A 34 0.87 8.78 -9.07
C HIS A 34 2.19 8.10 -8.76
N ASP A 35 2.16 6.77 -8.82
CA ASP A 35 3.24 6.05 -9.46
C ASP A 35 3.68 6.90 -10.65
N VAL A 36 4.95 7.28 -10.68
CA VAL A 36 5.60 7.74 -11.91
C VAL A 36 5.73 6.50 -12.81
N SER A 37 4.62 5.82 -13.08
CA SER A 37 4.43 4.88 -14.17
C SER A 37 4.43 5.75 -15.41
N VAL A 38 5.46 5.59 -16.24
CA VAL A 38 5.32 5.96 -17.65
C VAL A 38 4.19 5.08 -18.16
N GLU A 39 3.00 5.67 -18.24
CA GLU A 39 1.75 5.03 -18.62
C GLU A 39 1.91 4.39 -19.99
N HIS A 40 1.98 3.06 -20.01
CA HIS A 40 1.69 2.21 -21.16
C HIS A 40 1.04 0.93 -20.65
N GLY A 41 -0.31 0.94 -20.62
CA GLY A 41 -1.11 -0.27 -20.68
C GLY A 41 -1.85 -0.61 -19.38
N ASP A 42 -3.16 -0.35 -19.41
CA ASP A 42 -4.22 -1.04 -18.70
C ASP A 42 -3.83 -2.43 -18.14
N ALA A 43 -3.87 -2.57 -16.83
CA ALA A 43 -4.05 -3.87 -16.19
C ALA A 43 -5.01 -3.69 -15.01
N ASP A 44 -6.27 -4.02 -15.29
CA ASP A 44 -7.50 -4.04 -14.50
C ASP A 44 -7.44 -4.90 -13.21
N HIS A 45 -6.29 -5.00 -12.54
CA HIS A 45 -6.09 -5.87 -11.39
C HIS A 45 -5.22 -5.12 -10.38
N GLY A 46 -5.82 -4.70 -9.26
CA GLY A 46 -5.25 -3.84 -8.19
C GLY A 46 -3.98 -4.38 -7.51
N GLY A 47 -2.91 -4.54 -8.27
CA GLY A 47 -1.57 -4.89 -7.82
C GLY A 47 -0.53 -3.95 -8.44
N PRO A 48 0.73 -4.03 -7.97
CA PRO A 48 1.78 -3.17 -8.48
C PRO A 48 2.02 -3.47 -9.96
N GLY A 49 2.04 -2.44 -10.80
CA GLY A 49 2.34 -2.56 -12.22
C GLY A 49 3.64 -3.34 -12.43
N ILE A 50 3.60 -4.38 -13.27
CA ILE A 50 4.76 -5.23 -13.59
C ILE A 50 5.96 -4.45 -14.15
N PHE A 51 5.71 -3.24 -14.69
CA PHE A 51 6.71 -2.29 -15.17
C PHE A 51 6.82 -1.04 -14.29
N SER A 52 6.60 -1.17 -12.99
CA SER A 52 6.85 -0.05 -12.07
C SER A 52 8.27 0.46 -12.24
N THR A 53 8.40 1.78 -12.35
CA THR A 53 9.66 2.50 -12.48
C THR A 53 10.68 2.12 -11.39
N ARG A 54 10.21 1.71 -10.20
CA ARG A 54 11.06 1.14 -9.13
C ARG A 54 11.65 -0.22 -9.48
N ILE A 55 10.85 -1.12 -10.07
CA ILE A 55 11.30 -2.46 -10.48
C ILE A 55 12.37 -2.32 -11.58
N MET A 56 12.16 -1.40 -12.51
CA MET A 56 13.13 -1.12 -13.59
C MET A 56 14.44 -0.54 -13.04
N ALA A 57 14.36 0.35 -12.05
CA ALA A 57 15.54 0.91 -11.41
C ALA A 57 16.31 -0.14 -10.58
N ALA A 58 15.60 -1.07 -9.92
CA ALA A 58 16.22 -2.24 -9.28
C ALA A 58 16.91 -3.16 -10.29
N PHE A 59 16.27 -3.41 -11.43
CA PHE A 59 16.88 -4.15 -12.53
C PHE A 59 18.19 -3.48 -13.00
N LEU A 60 18.16 -2.18 -13.31
CA LEU A 60 19.34 -1.44 -13.79
C LEU A 60 20.48 -1.46 -12.77
N THR A 61 20.14 -1.33 -11.49
CA THR A 61 21.11 -1.39 -10.40
C THR A 61 21.80 -2.75 -10.35
N ALA A 62 21.03 -3.85 -10.32
CA ALA A 62 21.60 -5.20 -10.31
C ALA A 62 22.33 -5.57 -11.61
N PHE A 63 21.84 -5.09 -12.76
CA PHE A 63 22.52 -5.26 -14.04
C PHE A 63 23.90 -4.61 -14.02
N GLY A 64 24.00 -3.38 -13.53
CA GLY A 64 25.26 -2.67 -13.41
C GLY A 64 26.20 -3.36 -12.41
N VAL A 65 25.71 -3.73 -11.22
CA VAL A 65 26.52 -4.43 -10.20
C VAL A 65 27.02 -5.79 -10.73
N GLY A 66 26.13 -6.60 -11.32
CA GLY A 66 26.48 -7.89 -11.91
C GLY A 66 27.49 -7.75 -13.05
N GLY A 67 27.35 -6.71 -13.88
CA GLY A 67 28.31 -6.38 -14.93
C GLY A 67 29.68 -5.94 -14.38
N VAL A 68 29.74 -5.17 -13.29
CA VAL A 68 31.01 -4.81 -12.62
C VAL A 68 31.69 -6.06 -12.07
N VAL A 69 30.96 -6.91 -11.36
CA VAL A 69 31.48 -8.16 -10.77
C VAL A 69 31.99 -9.10 -11.87
N ALA A 70 31.24 -9.26 -12.97
CA ALA A 70 31.67 -10.09 -14.09
C ALA A 70 32.94 -9.54 -14.76
N ARG A 71 33.03 -8.21 -14.96
CA ARG A 71 34.25 -7.59 -15.51
C ARG A 71 35.45 -7.68 -14.57
N TYR A 72 35.24 -7.65 -13.26
CA TYR A 72 36.28 -7.89 -12.25
C TYR A 72 36.85 -9.32 -12.37
N ASN A 73 36.01 -10.31 -12.70
CA ASN A 73 36.41 -11.69 -12.98
C ASN A 73 36.98 -11.91 -14.40
N ASN A 74 37.38 -10.84 -15.10
CA ASN A 74 37.95 -10.88 -16.45
C ASN A 74 37.03 -11.45 -17.56
N LEU A 75 35.72 -11.55 -17.35
CA LEU A 75 34.77 -11.97 -18.40
C LEU A 75 34.69 -10.93 -19.53
N SER A 76 34.52 -11.36 -20.78
CA SER A 76 34.31 -10.46 -21.93
C SER A 76 33.06 -9.58 -21.74
N HIS A 77 32.96 -8.45 -22.46
CA HIS A 77 31.79 -7.58 -22.37
C HIS A 77 30.45 -8.30 -22.66
N PRO A 78 30.34 -9.16 -23.70
CA PRO A 78 29.11 -9.94 -23.92
C PRO A 78 28.77 -10.86 -22.75
N ALA A 79 29.76 -11.58 -22.19
CA ALA A 79 29.55 -12.47 -21.05
C ALA A 79 29.15 -11.69 -19.78
N ALA A 80 29.79 -10.54 -19.54
CA ALA A 80 29.47 -9.67 -18.42
C ALA A 80 28.06 -9.07 -18.51
N SER A 81 27.61 -8.70 -19.72
CA SER A 81 26.22 -8.29 -19.94
C SER A 81 25.24 -9.43 -19.67
N GLY A 82 25.57 -10.67 -20.04
CA GLY A 82 24.76 -11.84 -19.72
C GLY A 82 24.59 -12.05 -18.21
N VAL A 83 25.69 -11.95 -17.45
CA VAL A 83 25.65 -12.01 -15.97
C VAL A 83 24.84 -10.85 -15.40
N GLY A 84 25.00 -9.64 -15.92
CA GLY A 84 24.21 -8.48 -15.54
C GLY A 84 22.71 -8.69 -15.76
N VAL A 85 22.30 -9.21 -16.93
CA VAL A 85 20.88 -9.48 -17.22
C VAL A 85 20.32 -10.52 -16.26
N ALA A 86 21.05 -11.60 -16.00
CA ALA A 86 20.63 -12.63 -15.05
C ALA A 86 20.45 -12.04 -13.63
N ALA A 87 21.43 -11.26 -13.16
CA ALA A 87 21.34 -10.58 -11.86
C ALA A 87 20.18 -9.59 -11.79
N GLY A 88 19.96 -8.81 -12.86
CA GLY A 88 18.85 -7.87 -12.99
C GLY A 88 17.50 -8.56 -12.89
N ILE A 89 17.28 -9.64 -13.64
CA ILE A 89 16.03 -10.43 -13.62
C ILE A 89 15.77 -11.01 -12.23
N VAL A 90 16.80 -11.57 -11.59
CA VAL A 90 16.66 -12.14 -10.24
C VAL A 90 16.22 -11.07 -9.25
N LEU A 91 16.91 -9.92 -9.22
CA LEU A 91 16.57 -8.86 -8.26
C LEU A 91 15.20 -8.24 -8.55
N SER A 92 14.88 -7.94 -9.81
CA SER A 92 13.59 -7.33 -10.17
C SER A 92 12.41 -8.25 -9.85
N THR A 93 12.58 -9.56 -10.04
CA THR A 93 11.56 -10.56 -9.67
C THR A 93 11.33 -10.59 -8.16
N ILE A 94 12.40 -10.56 -7.36
CA ILE A 94 12.29 -10.51 -5.90
C ILE A 94 11.54 -9.25 -5.46
N VAL A 95 11.91 -8.08 -6.01
CA VAL A 95 11.26 -6.80 -5.71
C VAL A 95 9.78 -6.81 -6.11
N TYR A 96 9.45 -7.34 -7.29
CA TYR A 96 8.06 -7.47 -7.73
C TYR A 96 7.25 -8.38 -6.81
N GLN A 97 7.78 -9.54 -6.43
CA GLN A 97 7.09 -10.47 -5.53
C GLN A 97 6.88 -9.86 -4.15
N PHE A 98 7.87 -9.13 -3.64
CA PHE A 98 7.75 -8.41 -2.38
C PHE A 98 6.68 -7.31 -2.45
N ALA A 99 6.69 -6.50 -3.52
CA ALA A 99 5.68 -5.48 -3.73
C ALA A 99 4.27 -6.11 -3.83
N LYS A 100 4.12 -7.17 -4.62
CA LYS A 100 2.86 -7.91 -4.78
C LYS A 100 2.34 -8.44 -3.44
N PHE A 101 3.23 -8.98 -2.62
CA PHE A 101 2.89 -9.42 -1.27
C PHE A 101 2.35 -8.26 -0.42
N LEU A 102 3.04 -7.12 -0.39
CA LEU A 102 2.58 -5.94 0.35
C LEU A 102 1.21 -5.44 -0.13
N TYR A 103 0.99 -5.32 -1.44
CA TYR A 103 -0.31 -4.94 -2.01
C TYR A 103 -1.42 -5.93 -1.65
N SER A 104 -1.12 -7.24 -1.64
CA SER A 104 -2.12 -8.25 -1.26
C SER A 104 -2.53 -8.13 0.21
N GLN A 105 -1.62 -7.70 1.09
CA GLN A 105 -1.93 -7.43 2.49
C GLN A 105 -2.84 -6.18 2.63
N GLN A 106 -2.58 -5.13 1.85
CA GLN A 106 -3.42 -3.92 1.84
C GLN A 106 -4.82 -4.18 1.26
N ALA A 107 -4.92 -4.92 0.15
CA ALA A 107 -6.21 -5.32 -0.40
C ALA A 107 -7.00 -6.18 0.59
N SER A 108 -6.32 -7.07 1.33
CA SER A 108 -6.97 -7.88 2.36
C SER A 108 -7.48 -7.04 3.54
N SER A 109 -6.77 -5.99 3.95
CA SER A 109 -7.24 -5.07 4.99
C SER A 109 -8.45 -4.25 4.52
N ASP A 110 -8.43 -3.72 3.30
CA ASP A 110 -9.56 -2.96 2.73
C ASP A 110 -10.80 -3.83 2.55
N VAL A 111 -10.64 -5.07 2.06
CA VAL A 111 -11.74 -6.02 1.95
C VAL A 111 -12.29 -6.41 3.33
N ARG A 112 -11.43 -6.56 4.34
CA ARG A 112 -11.88 -6.78 5.73
C ARG A 112 -12.65 -5.57 6.25
N MET A 113 -12.17 -4.35 6.02
CA MET A 113 -12.84 -3.12 6.49
C MET A 113 -14.18 -2.88 5.80
N THR A 114 -14.29 -3.12 4.49
CA THR A 114 -15.56 -2.99 3.76
C THR A 114 -16.58 -4.04 4.20
N GLY A 115 -16.14 -5.23 4.59
CA GLY A 115 -17.00 -6.26 5.20
C GLY A 115 -17.56 -5.89 6.58
N LEU A 116 -17.06 -4.83 7.22
CA LEU A 116 -17.60 -4.29 8.47
C LEU A 116 -18.80 -3.36 8.24
N ILE A 117 -18.98 -2.83 7.03
CA ILE A 117 -20.10 -1.94 6.71
C ILE A 117 -21.43 -2.68 6.93
N GLY A 118 -22.33 -2.06 7.68
CA GLY A 118 -23.63 -2.61 8.09
C GLY A 118 -23.60 -3.47 9.36
N ARG A 119 -22.45 -3.61 10.04
CA ARG A 119 -22.35 -4.35 11.31
C ARG A 119 -22.54 -3.43 12.52
N SER A 120 -23.18 -3.96 13.56
CA SER A 120 -23.24 -3.34 14.88
C SER A 120 -21.91 -3.53 15.62
N ALA A 121 -21.49 -2.49 16.33
CA ALA A 121 -20.31 -2.46 17.16
C ALA A 121 -20.57 -1.65 18.43
N GLU A 122 -19.74 -1.84 19.44
CA GLU A 122 -19.81 -1.11 20.70
C GLU A 122 -18.67 -0.10 20.78
N VAL A 123 -18.94 1.13 21.21
CA VAL A 123 -17.90 2.14 21.40
C VAL A 123 -17.01 1.77 22.60
N SER A 124 -15.76 1.38 22.36
CA SER A 124 -14.80 1.04 23.43
C SER A 124 -14.13 2.28 24.02
N VAL A 125 -13.90 3.32 23.20
CA VAL A 125 -13.38 4.64 23.59
C VAL A 125 -14.29 5.71 23.02
N ALA A 126 -14.77 6.62 23.88
CA ALA A 126 -15.70 7.68 23.51
C ALA A 126 -15.18 8.50 22.31
N ILE A 127 -16.08 8.83 21.39
CA ILE A 127 -15.79 9.65 20.21
C ILE A 127 -16.17 11.10 20.58
N PRO A 128 -15.20 12.03 20.71
CA PRO A 128 -15.51 13.43 20.95
C PRO A 128 -16.04 14.12 19.68
N ASP A 129 -16.66 15.28 19.84
CA ASP A 129 -17.20 16.08 18.73
C ASP A 129 -16.10 16.45 17.72
N GLY A 130 -16.29 16.11 16.45
CA GLY A 130 -15.30 16.26 15.38
C GLY A 130 -14.03 15.41 15.51
N GLY A 131 -13.94 14.57 16.54
CA GLY A 131 -12.76 13.77 16.87
C GLY A 131 -12.84 12.31 16.44
N VAL A 132 -11.87 11.53 16.91
CA VAL A 132 -11.79 10.09 16.71
C VAL A 132 -11.94 9.37 18.05
N GLY A 133 -12.61 8.22 18.04
CA GLY A 133 -12.63 7.28 19.15
C GLY A 133 -12.35 5.87 18.63
N GLN A 134 -12.76 4.86 19.41
CA GLN A 134 -12.59 3.46 19.04
C GLN A 134 -13.88 2.68 19.25
N ILE A 135 -14.12 1.73 18.37
CA ILE A 135 -15.18 0.74 18.51
C ILE A 135 -14.57 -0.65 18.63
N ALA A 136 -15.25 -1.52 19.35
CA ALA A 136 -14.99 -2.94 19.40
C ALA A 136 -16.14 -3.69 18.72
N LEU A 137 -15.81 -4.61 17.82
CA LEU A 137 -16.77 -5.49 17.17
C LEU A 137 -16.27 -6.93 17.23
N THR A 138 -17.20 -7.87 17.31
CA THR A 138 -16.88 -9.30 17.26
C THR A 138 -17.26 -9.83 15.88
N PHE A 139 -16.27 -10.18 15.06
CA PHE A 139 -16.47 -10.71 13.71
C PHE A 139 -15.77 -12.06 13.58
N GLY A 140 -16.51 -13.09 13.19
CA GLY A 140 -15.95 -14.45 13.07
C GLY A 140 -15.47 -15.08 14.39
N GLY A 141 -15.98 -14.61 15.54
CA GLY A 141 -15.57 -15.10 16.88
C GLY A 141 -14.34 -14.39 17.46
N GLU A 142 -13.75 -13.45 16.72
CA GLU A 142 -12.63 -12.63 17.18
C GLU A 142 -13.13 -11.21 17.49
N ARG A 143 -12.75 -10.67 18.66
CA ARG A 143 -13.03 -9.28 19.03
C ARG A 143 -11.90 -8.39 18.51
N SER A 144 -12.21 -7.46 17.61
CA SER A 144 -11.26 -6.51 17.03
C SER A 144 -11.66 -5.06 17.32
N GLU A 145 -10.69 -4.20 17.53
CA GLU A 145 -10.90 -2.75 17.73
C GLU A 145 -10.51 -1.95 16.49
N HIS A 146 -11.29 -0.93 16.16
CA HIS A 146 -11.11 -0.08 14.98
C HIS A 146 -11.29 1.40 15.35
N ILE A 147 -10.52 2.28 14.71
CA ILE A 147 -10.68 3.74 14.87
C ILE A 147 -12.01 4.15 14.24
N ALA A 148 -12.82 4.89 14.98
CA ALA A 148 -14.14 5.30 14.54
C ALA A 148 -14.33 6.81 14.56
N ARG A 149 -15.11 7.30 13.61
CA ARG A 149 -15.61 8.69 13.55
C ARG A 149 -17.13 8.69 13.45
N SER A 150 -17.75 9.65 14.13
CA SER A 150 -19.20 9.87 14.03
C SER A 150 -19.58 10.38 12.64
N ALA A 151 -20.60 9.81 12.01
CA ALA A 151 -21.11 10.24 10.71
C ALA A 151 -21.63 11.69 10.75
N ASP A 152 -22.30 12.05 11.84
CA ASP A 152 -22.90 13.37 12.05
C ASP A 152 -21.93 14.34 12.74
N GLY A 153 -20.67 13.94 12.98
CA GLY A 153 -19.66 14.72 13.70
C GLY A 153 -19.85 14.76 15.22
N GLY A 154 -21.07 14.54 15.73
CA GLY A 154 -21.40 14.64 17.15
C GLY A 154 -20.74 13.58 18.03
N ALA A 155 -20.63 13.89 19.33
CA ALA A 155 -20.00 13.03 20.32
C ALA A 155 -20.79 11.74 20.59
N VAL A 156 -20.08 10.62 20.75
CA VAL A 156 -20.65 9.30 21.08
C VAL A 156 -19.98 8.76 22.34
N PHE A 157 -20.79 8.38 23.33
CA PHE A 157 -20.31 7.88 24.61
C PHE A 157 -19.77 6.45 24.51
N ARG A 158 -18.83 6.12 25.40
CA ARG A 158 -18.35 4.75 25.59
C ARG A 158 -19.50 3.82 25.98
N GLY A 159 -19.51 2.62 25.41
CA GLY A 159 -20.55 1.59 25.60
C GLY A 159 -21.79 1.78 24.73
N ALA A 160 -21.85 2.83 23.91
CA ALA A 160 -22.96 3.01 22.97
C ALA A 160 -22.90 1.98 21.83
N GLU A 161 -24.07 1.49 21.40
CA GLU A 161 -24.19 0.64 20.22
C GLU A 161 -24.31 1.50 18.96
N VAL A 162 -23.43 1.24 18.00
CA VAL A 162 -23.34 1.98 16.74
C VAL A 162 -23.28 1.02 15.55
N VAL A 163 -23.73 1.49 14.40
CA VAL A 163 -23.65 0.75 13.13
C VAL A 163 -22.62 1.41 12.23
N ILE A 164 -21.75 0.62 11.64
CA ILE A 164 -20.75 1.10 10.68
C ILE A 164 -21.45 1.40 9.36
N THR A 165 -21.43 2.65 8.91
CA THR A 165 -22.11 3.12 7.70
C THR A 165 -21.17 3.33 6.52
N GLY A 166 -19.86 3.38 6.76
CA GLY A 166 -18.87 3.55 5.70
C GLY A 166 -17.44 3.59 6.23
N LEU A 167 -16.51 3.93 5.33
CA LEU A 167 -15.09 4.08 5.61
C LEU A 167 -14.63 5.48 5.19
N ARG A 168 -13.71 6.07 5.97
CA ARG A 168 -13.08 7.36 5.66
C ARG A 168 -11.60 7.28 6.01
N GLY A 169 -10.77 7.01 5.00
CA GLY A 169 -9.37 6.61 5.21
C GLY A 169 -9.31 5.35 6.06
N ASP A 170 -8.44 5.33 7.07
CA ASP A 170 -8.29 4.20 8.00
C ASP A 170 -9.33 4.16 9.13
N ALA A 171 -10.27 5.12 9.17
CA ALA A 171 -11.30 5.17 10.19
C ALA A 171 -12.65 4.69 9.65
N VAL A 172 -13.36 3.89 10.45
CA VAL A 172 -14.75 3.53 10.15
C VAL A 172 -15.69 4.68 10.52
N VAL A 173 -16.68 4.93 9.68
CA VAL A 173 -17.74 5.90 9.94
C VAL A 173 -18.88 5.18 10.62
N VAL A 174 -19.33 5.71 11.76
CA VAL A 174 -20.37 5.08 12.58
C VAL A 174 -21.55 6.00 12.83
N ALA A 175 -22.74 5.44 12.85
CA ALA A 175 -23.98 6.11 13.22
C ALA A 175 -24.65 5.40 14.40
N PRO A 176 -25.37 6.10 15.29
CA PRO A 176 -26.11 5.46 16.38
C PRO A 176 -27.12 4.43 15.87
N ALA A 177 -27.14 3.23 16.45
CA ALA A 177 -28.07 2.15 16.05
C ALA A 177 -29.55 2.53 16.21
N SER A 178 -29.85 3.56 17.03
CA SER A 178 -31.20 4.09 17.25
C SER A 178 -31.82 4.81 16.04
N LYS A 179 -31.09 5.03 14.94
CA LYS A 179 -31.63 5.60 13.69
C LYS A 179 -31.74 4.55 12.59
N ALA A 180 -32.48 3.47 12.86
CA ALA A 180 -33.09 2.71 11.79
C ALA A 180 -33.95 3.67 10.94
N PRO A 181 -33.83 3.71 9.60
CA PRO A 181 -34.83 4.37 8.78
C PRO A 181 -36.16 3.69 9.11
N LYS A 182 -37.13 4.46 9.60
CA LYS A 182 -38.52 4.01 9.65
C LYS A 182 -38.86 3.46 8.26
N GLY A 183 -39.33 2.22 8.23
CA GLY A 183 -39.90 1.62 7.04
C GLY A 183 -40.91 2.59 6.42
N GLY A 184 -40.68 2.91 5.15
CA GLY A 184 -41.69 3.45 4.26
C GLY A 184 -42.24 2.29 3.44
N ALA A 185 -43.25 1.62 3.98
CA ALA A 185 -44.20 0.89 3.15
C ALA A 185 -45.13 1.90 2.51
N GLN A 186 -45.15 1.93 1.18
CA GLN A 186 -46.35 1.84 0.32
C GLN A 186 -45.96 2.05 -1.15
#